data_AF-A0A9P9HC55-F1
#
_entry.id   AF-A0A9P9HC55-F1
#
_cell.length_a   1.000
_cell.length_b   1.000
_cell.length_c   1.000
_cell.angle_alpha   90.00
_cell.angle_beta   90.00
_cell.angle_gamma   90.00
#
_symmetry.space_group_name_H-M   'P 1'
#
loop_
_entity.id
_entity.type
_entity.pdbx_description
1 polymer ?
#
loop_
_entity_poly.entity_id
_entity_poly.type
_entity_poly.pdbx_seq_one_letter_code
_entity_poly.pdbx_strand_id
1 'polypeptide(L)'
;MAPVFVEYSMDEGIAEFFSKTTSSQAECNNRAQELVVGSLVPVAVQGVCSYSVYAGPNLEFVVQFRLKWLELKIETSALARRILGEYAPDVTFKDQLGDDSDTDGKEPLLVYVMSRIRAVSHLDFVLSHSIPSNSPEFFALRKTLMTDIARFFARSWNHPQEVDSAFRDGLRQRFESELRLLFSLPERFHPIIRSLQGSLPAILSLPMVLVHKDFGVCNILVDDATFNLGTFRNEVGGLSDETVETIKAARVLGQLLSRGFACRLADMPPAVPIKDDESGRYNMLYLDGLLLNPATRFT
;
A
#
# COMPACT_ATOMS: atom_id res chain seq x y z
N MET A 1 13.18 1.52 31.43
CA MET A 1 13.86 0.51 30.60
C MET A 1 13.63 0.91 29.16
N ALA A 2 14.69 1.08 28.37
CA ALA A 2 14.52 1.23 26.92
C ALA A 2 13.89 -0.05 26.38
N PRO A 3 12.91 0.01 25.48
CA PRO A 3 12.38 -1.18 24.85
C PRO A 3 13.53 -1.93 24.17
N VAL A 4 13.68 -3.20 24.51
CA VAL A 4 14.59 -4.10 23.80
C VAL A 4 13.98 -4.30 22.42
N PHE A 5 14.58 -3.70 21.40
CA PHE A 5 14.19 -3.95 20.02
C PHE A 5 14.59 -5.38 19.68
N VAL A 6 13.58 -6.25 19.52
CA VAL A 6 13.77 -7.62 19.04
C VAL A 6 14.01 -7.54 17.54
N GLU A 7 15.12 -8.09 17.08
CA GLU A 7 15.44 -8.18 15.66
C GLU A 7 14.45 -9.12 14.97
N TYR A 8 14.06 -8.80 13.73
CA TYR A 8 13.13 -9.64 12.98
C TYR A 8 13.69 -11.05 12.78
N SER A 9 12.85 -12.06 13.03
CA SER A 9 13.14 -13.46 12.73
C SER A 9 12.13 -13.97 11.70
N MET A 10 12.65 -14.44 10.56
CA MET A 10 11.82 -15.05 9.51
C MET A 10 11.06 -16.27 10.05
N ASP A 11 11.71 -17.11 10.85
CA ASP A 11 11.11 -18.32 11.42
C ASP A 11 9.98 -17.99 12.39
N GLU A 12 10.15 -16.94 13.22
CA GLU A 12 9.09 -16.46 14.12
C GLU A 12 7.92 -15.88 13.33
N GLY A 13 8.18 -15.09 12.28
CA GLY A 13 7.14 -14.54 11.42
C GLY A 13 6.34 -15.62 10.69
N ILE A 14 7.01 -16.68 10.22
CA ILE A 14 6.36 -17.86 9.64
C ILE A 14 5.51 -18.56 10.69
N ALA A 15 6.05 -18.82 11.88
CA ALA A 15 5.32 -19.48 12.95
C ALA A 15 4.09 -18.69 13.40
N GLU A 16 4.20 -17.36 13.51
CA GLU A 16 3.09 -16.48 13.85
C GLU A 16 1.98 -16.54 12.78
N PHE A 17 2.33 -16.50 11.49
CA PHE A 17 1.35 -16.65 10.42
C PHE A 17 0.61 -17.99 10.50
N PHE A 18 1.33 -19.09 10.67
CA PHE A 18 0.72 -20.43 10.75
C PHE A 18 -0.09 -20.67 12.02
N SER A 19 0.03 -19.81 13.04
CA SER A 19 -0.91 -19.84 14.18
C SER A 19 -2.34 -19.41 13.82
N LYS A 20 -2.51 -18.69 12.70
CA LYS A 20 -3.78 -18.08 12.23
C LYS A 20 -4.55 -18.95 11.23
N THR A 21 -4.02 -20.12 10.86
CA THR A 21 -4.62 -20.98 9.83
C THR A 21 -4.62 -22.45 10.24
N THR A 22 -5.50 -23.22 9.61
CA THR A 22 -5.60 -24.68 9.75
C THR A 22 -4.54 -25.42 8.94
N SER A 23 -3.93 -24.77 7.95
CA SER A 23 -2.89 -25.36 7.10
C SER A 23 -1.50 -25.26 7.75
N SER A 24 -0.61 -26.17 7.42
CA SER A 24 0.79 -26.17 7.82
C SER A 24 1.72 -25.62 6.73
N GLN A 25 2.93 -25.21 7.13
CA GLN A 25 3.97 -24.79 6.18
C GLN A 25 4.35 -25.92 5.20
N ALA A 26 4.38 -27.17 5.67
CA ALA A 26 4.70 -28.31 4.84
C ALA A 26 3.64 -28.52 3.73
N GLU A 27 2.36 -28.41 4.06
CA GLU A 27 1.26 -28.49 3.08
C GLU A 27 1.35 -27.36 2.05
N CYS A 28 1.65 -26.13 2.50
CA CYS A 28 1.86 -25.01 1.59
C CYS A 28 3.04 -25.25 0.64
N ASN A 29 4.18 -25.70 1.16
CA ASN A 29 5.38 -25.96 0.35
C ASN A 29 5.14 -27.08 -0.67
N ASN A 30 4.49 -28.17 -0.26
CA ASN A 30 4.12 -29.27 -1.16
C ASN A 30 3.20 -28.76 -2.26
N ARG A 31 2.17 -27.96 -1.90
CA ARG A 31 1.25 -27.41 -2.87
C ARG A 31 1.93 -26.46 -3.86
N ALA A 32 2.88 -25.64 -3.38
CA ALA A 32 3.65 -24.76 -4.26
C ALA A 32 4.47 -25.55 -5.30
N GLN A 33 5.07 -26.68 -4.89
CA GLN A 33 5.82 -27.57 -5.80
C GLN A 33 4.93 -28.28 -6.82
N GLU A 34 3.69 -28.63 -6.45
CA GLU A 34 2.70 -29.17 -7.39
C GLU A 34 2.26 -28.14 -8.42
N LEU A 35 2.10 -26.88 -8.01
CA LEU A 35 1.65 -25.78 -8.87
C LEU A 35 2.74 -25.25 -9.79
N VAL A 36 3.99 -25.22 -9.33
CA VAL A 36 5.13 -24.65 -10.05
C VAL A 36 6.34 -25.56 -9.91
N VAL A 37 6.65 -26.29 -10.99
CA VAL A 37 7.80 -27.19 -11.06
C VAL A 37 9.10 -26.40 -10.95
N GLY A 38 10.00 -26.81 -10.05
CA GLY A 38 11.34 -26.24 -9.94
C GLY A 38 11.77 -26.04 -8.49
N SER A 39 12.61 -25.02 -8.29
CA SER A 39 13.11 -24.67 -6.96
C SER A 39 12.02 -23.94 -6.16
N LEU A 40 12.10 -24.07 -4.84
CA LEU A 40 11.22 -23.36 -3.90
C LEU A 40 12.07 -22.70 -2.82
N VAL A 41 11.90 -21.39 -2.62
CA VAL A 41 12.66 -20.62 -1.61
C VAL A 41 11.72 -19.66 -0.90
N PRO A 42 11.57 -19.71 0.44
CA PRO A 42 10.83 -18.70 1.19
C PRO A 42 11.35 -17.28 0.92
N VAL A 43 10.44 -16.32 0.80
CA VAL A 43 10.81 -14.90 0.73
C VAL A 43 11.42 -14.50 2.09
N ALA A 44 12.53 -13.74 2.05
CA ALA A 44 13.31 -13.42 3.26
C ALA A 44 12.51 -12.63 4.32
N VAL A 45 11.56 -11.81 3.88
CA VAL A 45 10.64 -11.06 4.76
C VAL A 45 9.22 -11.51 4.44
N GLN A 46 8.56 -12.11 5.43
CA GLN A 46 7.19 -12.59 5.32
C GLN A 46 6.17 -11.52 5.71
N GLY A 47 5.00 -11.57 5.06
CA GLY A 47 3.89 -10.70 5.41
C GLY A 47 3.13 -11.23 6.63
N VAL A 48 2.60 -10.33 7.45
CA VAL A 48 1.82 -10.67 8.67
C VAL A 48 0.60 -11.57 8.35
N CYS A 49 0.09 -11.47 7.12
CA CYS A 49 -1.13 -12.14 6.69
C CYS A 49 -0.95 -13.02 5.46
N SER A 50 0.29 -13.35 5.10
CA SER A 50 0.55 -14.26 3.99
C SER A 50 1.91 -14.93 4.12
N TYR A 51 1.94 -16.23 3.86
CA TYR A 51 3.16 -16.96 3.59
C TYR A 51 3.49 -16.90 2.10
N SER A 52 4.70 -16.49 1.76
CA SER A 52 5.14 -16.30 0.37
C SER A 52 6.45 -17.04 0.09
N VAL A 53 6.50 -17.70 -1.06
CA VAL A 53 7.68 -18.42 -1.56
C VAL A 53 7.95 -18.02 -3.00
N TYR A 54 9.23 -17.90 -3.36
CA TYR A 54 9.65 -17.90 -4.75
C TYR A 54 9.66 -19.32 -5.29
N ALA A 55 9.16 -19.50 -6.51
CA ALA A 55 9.02 -20.81 -7.14
C ALA A 55 9.44 -20.78 -8.62
N GLY A 56 9.81 -21.95 -9.14
CA GLY A 56 10.17 -22.17 -10.54
C GLY A 56 11.66 -22.47 -10.75
N PRO A 57 12.07 -22.90 -11.95
CA PRO A 57 13.46 -23.25 -12.25
C PRO A 57 14.42 -22.08 -12.00
N ASN A 58 13.95 -20.85 -12.25
CA ASN A 58 14.71 -19.62 -12.08
C ASN A 58 14.08 -18.70 -11.02
N LEU A 59 13.23 -19.23 -10.14
CA LEU A 59 12.49 -18.46 -9.14
C LEU A 59 11.70 -17.29 -9.75
N GLU A 60 11.12 -17.50 -10.93
CA GLU A 60 10.39 -16.52 -11.73
C GLU A 60 8.92 -16.33 -11.31
N PHE A 61 8.44 -17.14 -10.36
CA PHE A 61 7.11 -17.02 -9.79
C PHE A 61 7.16 -16.71 -8.29
N VAL A 62 6.09 -16.10 -7.79
CA VAL A 62 5.75 -16.03 -6.37
C VAL A 62 4.50 -16.88 -6.16
N VAL A 63 4.57 -17.85 -5.25
CA VAL A 63 3.38 -18.53 -4.74
C VAL A 63 3.06 -17.93 -3.38
N GLN A 64 1.85 -17.40 -3.24
CA GLN A 64 1.41 -16.75 -2.02
C GLN A 64 0.17 -17.43 -1.45
N PHE A 65 0.24 -17.75 -0.16
CA PHE A 65 -0.81 -18.33 0.63
C PHE A 65 -1.34 -17.25 1.56
N ARG A 66 -2.60 -16.84 1.37
CA ARG A 66 -3.19 -15.71 2.08
C ARG A 66 -4.33 -16.16 2.96
N LEU A 67 -4.47 -15.54 4.12
CA LEU A 67 -5.69 -15.62 4.91
C LEU A 67 -6.90 -15.23 4.04
N LYS A 68 -7.97 -16.03 4.10
CA LYS A 68 -9.20 -15.87 3.31
C LYS A 68 -9.83 -14.49 3.45
N TRP A 69 -9.86 -13.90 4.64
CA TRP A 69 -10.41 -12.54 4.80
C TRP A 69 -9.57 -11.45 4.13
N LEU A 70 -8.31 -11.75 3.76
CA LEU A 70 -7.42 -10.88 2.98
C LEU A 70 -7.24 -11.36 1.54
N GLU A 71 -8.29 -11.96 0.97
CA GLU A 71 -8.32 -12.36 -0.43
C GLU A 71 -7.86 -11.25 -1.38
N LEU A 72 -7.11 -11.64 -2.41
CA LEU A 72 -6.79 -10.74 -3.51
C LEU A 72 -7.96 -10.74 -4.49
N LYS A 73 -8.48 -9.56 -4.78
CA LYS A 73 -9.43 -9.35 -5.87
C LYS A 73 -8.72 -9.52 -7.19
N ILE A 74 -9.00 -10.62 -7.89
CA ILE A 74 -8.35 -10.97 -9.16
C ILE A 74 -8.62 -9.90 -10.21
N GLU A 75 -9.81 -9.30 -10.22
CA GLU A 75 -10.18 -8.22 -11.12
C GLU A 75 -9.32 -6.98 -10.89
N THR A 76 -8.99 -6.68 -9.62
CA THR A 76 -8.10 -5.56 -9.28
C THR A 76 -6.67 -5.84 -9.72
N SER A 77 -6.20 -7.08 -9.58
CA SER A 77 -4.86 -7.49 -10.00
C SER A 77 -4.72 -7.47 -11.53
N ALA A 78 -5.72 -7.99 -12.25
CA ALA A 78 -5.78 -7.94 -13.71
C ALA A 78 -5.86 -6.49 -14.22
N LEU A 79 -6.62 -5.63 -13.54
CA LEU A 79 -6.67 -4.20 -13.84
C LEU A 79 -5.32 -3.53 -13.63
N ALA A 80 -4.63 -3.84 -12.53
CA ALA A 80 -3.28 -3.34 -12.24
C ALA A 80 -2.30 -3.74 -13.34
N ARG A 81 -2.29 -5.00 -13.74
CA ARG A 81 -1.47 -5.49 -14.85
C ARG A 81 -1.75 -4.74 -16.15
N ARG A 82 -3.03 -4.52 -16.48
CA ARG A 82 -3.45 -3.81 -17.69
C ARG A 82 -2.97 -2.35 -17.72
N ILE A 83 -3.06 -1.63 -16.60
CA ILE A 83 -2.73 -0.19 -16.53
C ILE A 83 -1.23 0.03 -16.31
N LEU A 84 -0.62 -0.76 -15.44
CA LEU A 84 0.75 -0.54 -14.96
C LEU A 84 1.76 -1.38 -15.73
N GLY A 85 1.32 -2.42 -16.45
CA GLY A 85 2.19 -3.30 -17.22
C GLY A 85 3.13 -4.09 -16.33
N GLU A 86 4.43 -4.01 -16.62
CA GLU A 86 5.49 -4.74 -15.91
C GLU A 86 5.64 -4.41 -14.42
N TYR A 87 5.11 -3.27 -13.97
CA TYR A 87 5.13 -2.85 -12.56
C TYR A 87 4.08 -3.56 -11.69
N ALA A 88 3.20 -4.35 -12.29
CA ALA A 88 2.25 -5.19 -11.57
C ALA A 88 2.41 -6.65 -12.00
N PRO A 89 2.35 -7.60 -11.07
CA PRO A 89 2.44 -9.01 -11.40
C PRO A 89 1.19 -9.48 -12.15
N ASP A 90 1.36 -10.51 -12.98
CA ASP A 90 0.23 -11.35 -13.40
C ASP A 90 -0.16 -12.20 -12.20
N VAL A 91 -1.45 -12.23 -11.83
CA VAL A 91 -1.94 -12.95 -10.65
C VAL A 91 -2.99 -13.97 -11.07
N THR A 92 -2.81 -15.22 -10.64
CA THR A 92 -3.76 -16.31 -10.89
C THR A 92 -4.15 -16.98 -9.58
N PHE A 93 -5.44 -17.00 -9.27
CA PHE A 93 -5.98 -17.83 -8.19
C PHE A 93 -5.91 -19.31 -8.59
N LYS A 94 -5.54 -20.18 -7.65
CA LYS A 94 -5.42 -21.62 -7.89
C LYS A 94 -6.46 -22.41 -7.13
N ASP A 95 -6.51 -22.26 -5.81
CA ASP A 95 -7.39 -23.02 -4.93
C ASP A 95 -7.37 -22.48 -3.48
N GLN A 96 -8.10 -23.18 -2.62
CA GLN A 96 -8.12 -23.00 -1.17
C GLN A 96 -7.47 -24.21 -0.51
N LEU A 97 -6.65 -23.97 0.52
CA LEU A 97 -6.00 -24.99 1.34
C LEU A 97 -6.52 -24.91 2.78
N GLY A 98 -6.86 -26.05 3.36
CA GLY A 98 -7.43 -26.14 4.70
C GLY A 98 -8.95 -25.94 4.74
N ASP A 99 -9.52 -26.21 5.91
CA ASP A 99 -10.96 -26.17 6.14
C ASP A 99 -11.44 -24.82 6.67
N ASP A 100 -12.70 -24.48 6.38
CA ASP A 100 -13.42 -23.30 6.90
C ASP A 100 -13.81 -23.43 8.40
N SER A 101 -13.03 -24.16 9.21
CA SER A 101 -13.40 -24.48 10.58
C SER A 101 -13.30 -23.27 11.53
N ASP A 102 -14.44 -22.79 12.00
CA ASP A 102 -14.58 -21.60 12.86
C ASP A 102 -14.29 -21.84 14.36
N THR A 103 -13.78 -23.03 14.73
CA THR A 103 -13.71 -23.42 16.15
C THR A 103 -12.59 -22.74 16.94
N ASP A 104 -11.54 -22.25 16.27
CA ASP A 104 -10.35 -21.64 16.91
C ASP A 104 -9.97 -20.26 16.32
N GLY A 105 -10.86 -19.62 15.54
CA GLY A 105 -10.54 -18.37 14.84
C GLY A 105 -9.47 -18.51 13.75
N LYS A 106 -9.18 -19.75 13.34
CA LYS A 106 -8.28 -20.08 12.23
C LYS A 106 -9.08 -20.16 10.95
N GLU A 107 -8.47 -19.80 9.84
CA GLU A 107 -9.12 -19.81 8.53
C GLU A 107 -8.29 -20.56 7.48
N PRO A 108 -8.90 -20.96 6.34
CA PRO A 108 -8.16 -21.58 5.26
C PRO A 108 -7.32 -20.54 4.50
N LEU A 109 -6.38 -21.04 3.70
CA LEU A 109 -5.50 -20.23 2.87
C LEU A 109 -5.97 -20.20 1.43
N LEU A 110 -6.06 -19.02 0.85
CA LEU A 110 -6.24 -18.84 -0.58
C LEU A 110 -4.88 -18.82 -1.28
N VAL A 111 -4.73 -19.63 -2.32
CA VAL A 111 -3.46 -19.85 -3.01
C VAL A 111 -3.43 -19.10 -4.33
N TYR A 112 -2.40 -18.29 -4.51
CA TYR A 112 -2.17 -17.51 -5.71
C TYR A 112 -0.79 -17.80 -6.29
N VAL A 113 -0.71 -17.91 -7.61
CA VAL A 113 0.55 -17.93 -8.35
C VAL A 113 0.68 -16.61 -9.11
N MET A 114 1.84 -15.97 -8.96
CA MET A 114 2.10 -14.65 -9.52
C MET A 114 3.41 -14.61 -10.29
N SER A 115 3.50 -13.82 -11.36
CA SER A 115 4.80 -13.53 -11.97
C SER A 115 5.66 -12.68 -11.04
N ARG A 116 6.94 -13.04 -10.90
CA ARG A 116 7.87 -12.31 -10.03
C ARG A 116 8.45 -11.10 -10.76
N ILE A 117 8.30 -9.93 -10.16
CA ILE A 117 9.05 -8.73 -10.54
C ILE A 117 10.46 -8.87 -9.95
N ARG A 118 11.48 -8.90 -10.82
CA ARG A 118 12.88 -9.09 -10.42
C ARG A 118 13.53 -7.75 -10.08
N ALA A 119 13.43 -7.38 -8.82
CA ALA A 119 13.97 -6.13 -8.28
C ALA A 119 14.16 -6.26 -6.76
N VAL A 120 14.81 -5.26 -6.15
CA VAL A 120 14.94 -5.15 -4.69
C VAL A 120 13.93 -4.15 -4.16
N SER A 121 13.49 -4.28 -2.90
CA SER A 121 12.65 -3.22 -2.32
C SER A 121 13.47 -1.94 -2.12
N HIS A 122 12.82 -0.78 -2.16
CA HIS A 122 13.48 0.50 -1.86
C HIS A 122 14.10 0.47 -0.46
N LEU A 123 13.46 -0.19 0.51
CA LEU A 123 14.03 -0.40 1.83
C LEU A 123 15.34 -1.21 1.75
N ASP A 124 15.33 -2.36 1.09
CA ASP A 124 16.52 -3.23 0.98
C ASP A 124 17.66 -2.52 0.28
N PHE A 125 17.38 -1.76 -0.79
CA PHE A 125 18.37 -0.95 -1.47
C PHE A 125 19.04 0.05 -0.52
N VAL A 126 18.24 0.80 0.24
CA VAL A 126 18.76 1.82 1.17
C VAL A 126 19.61 1.16 2.26
N LEU A 127 19.17 0.01 2.78
CA LEU A 127 19.90 -0.73 3.81
C LEU A 127 21.19 -1.35 3.28
N SER A 128 21.21 -1.86 2.04
CA SER A 128 22.37 -2.51 1.45
C SER A 128 23.43 -1.52 0.96
N HIS A 129 23.04 -0.33 0.52
CA HIS A 129 23.97 0.58 -0.16
C HIS A 129 24.71 1.58 0.73
N SER A 130 24.41 1.69 2.04
CA SER A 130 25.12 2.57 2.99
C SER A 130 25.40 4.01 2.49
N ILE A 131 24.57 4.53 1.58
CA ILE A 131 24.76 5.86 0.99
C ILE A 131 24.18 6.91 1.94
N PRO A 132 24.96 7.93 2.37
CA PRO A 132 24.42 9.00 3.21
C PRO A 132 23.24 9.71 2.54
N SER A 133 22.13 9.87 3.26
CA SER A 133 20.87 10.42 2.74
C SER A 133 20.99 11.85 2.19
N ASN A 134 22.01 12.60 2.62
CA ASN A 134 22.32 13.96 2.20
C ASN A 134 23.40 14.04 1.12
N SER A 135 23.90 12.92 0.62
CA SER A 135 24.91 12.91 -0.45
C SER A 135 24.31 13.37 -1.78
N PRO A 136 25.12 14.01 -2.66
CA PRO A 136 24.69 14.34 -4.03
C PRO A 136 24.25 13.12 -4.83
N GLU A 137 24.89 11.97 -4.61
CA GLU A 137 24.55 10.69 -5.23
C GLU A 137 23.14 10.24 -4.84
N PHE A 138 22.86 10.16 -3.53
CA PHE A 138 21.53 9.77 -3.08
C PHE A 138 20.45 10.78 -3.48
N PHE A 139 20.80 12.07 -3.60
CA PHE A 139 19.88 13.07 -4.15
C PHE A 139 19.52 12.77 -5.62
N ALA A 140 20.51 12.42 -6.45
CA ALA A 140 20.27 12.06 -7.84
C ALA A 140 19.39 10.79 -7.96
N LEU A 141 19.70 9.76 -7.16
CA LEU A 141 18.91 8.52 -7.09
C LEU A 141 17.46 8.81 -6.68
N ARG A 142 17.23 9.58 -5.61
CA ARG A 142 15.87 9.98 -5.20
C ARG A 142 15.13 10.78 -6.26
N LYS A 143 15.82 11.64 -7.01
CA LYS A 143 15.22 12.39 -8.12
C LYS A 143 14.72 11.46 -9.22
N THR A 144 15.51 10.45 -9.57
CA THR A 144 15.11 9.39 -10.52
C THR A 144 13.89 8.65 -9.99
N LEU A 145 13.96 8.11 -8.78
CA LEU A 145 12.85 7.39 -8.14
C LEU A 145 11.55 8.21 -8.11
N MET A 146 11.63 9.48 -7.71
CA MET A 146 10.44 10.34 -7.64
C MET A 146 9.85 10.62 -9.04
N THR A 147 10.70 10.71 -10.05
CA THR A 147 10.24 10.85 -11.44
C THR A 147 9.49 9.59 -11.88
N ASP A 148 9.97 8.41 -11.53
CA ASP A 148 9.32 7.15 -11.89
C ASP A 148 8.02 6.93 -11.11
N ILE A 149 7.99 7.27 -9.82
CA ILE A 149 6.76 7.24 -9.01
C ILE A 149 5.70 8.17 -9.60
N ALA A 150 6.09 9.38 -10.02
CA ALA A 150 5.14 10.31 -10.65
C ALA A 150 4.53 9.71 -11.92
N ARG A 151 5.33 8.99 -12.72
CA ARG A 151 4.87 8.29 -13.93
C ARG A 151 3.95 7.12 -13.60
N PHE A 152 4.29 6.33 -12.58
CA PHE A 152 3.44 5.24 -12.10
C PHE A 152 2.03 5.75 -11.77
N PHE A 153 1.91 6.87 -11.05
CA PHE A 153 0.62 7.50 -10.77
C PHE A 153 -0.04 8.10 -12.02
N ALA A 154 0.73 8.69 -12.92
CA ALA A 154 0.21 9.25 -14.18
C ALA A 154 -0.44 8.17 -15.06
N ARG A 155 0.11 6.95 -15.11
CA ARG A 155 -0.51 5.83 -15.83
C ARG A 155 -1.89 5.50 -15.29
N SER A 156 -2.03 5.39 -13.96
CA SER A 156 -3.36 5.22 -13.34
C SER A 156 -4.29 6.38 -13.66
N TRP A 157 -3.79 7.62 -13.58
CA TRP A 157 -4.58 8.82 -13.86
C TRP A 157 -5.15 8.85 -15.29
N ASN A 158 -4.32 8.49 -16.26
CA ASN A 158 -4.69 8.46 -17.68
C ASN A 158 -5.61 7.29 -18.05
N HIS A 159 -5.89 6.39 -17.10
CA HIS A 159 -6.82 5.27 -17.27
C HIS A 159 -7.93 5.33 -16.21
N PRO A 160 -8.85 6.30 -16.32
CA PRO A 160 -9.99 6.38 -15.42
C PRO A 160 -10.86 5.12 -15.53
N GLN A 161 -11.44 4.72 -14.41
CA GLN A 161 -12.31 3.58 -14.26
C GLN A 161 -13.74 4.06 -14.10
N GLU A 162 -14.63 3.40 -14.83
CA GLU A 162 -16.07 3.57 -14.64
C GLU A 162 -16.48 2.98 -13.29
N VAL A 163 -17.24 3.75 -12.54
CA VAL A 163 -17.84 3.32 -11.27
C VAL A 163 -19.31 3.73 -11.28
N ASP A 164 -20.16 2.91 -10.67
CA ASP A 164 -21.58 3.25 -10.55
C ASP A 164 -21.82 4.43 -9.59
N SER A 165 -23.01 5.02 -9.69
CA SER A 165 -23.41 6.15 -8.86
C SER A 165 -23.50 5.77 -7.38
N ALA A 166 -23.94 4.53 -7.08
CA ALA A 166 -24.07 4.06 -5.70
C ALA A 166 -22.72 4.01 -4.97
N PHE A 167 -21.65 3.63 -5.68
CA PHE A 167 -20.30 3.65 -5.17
C PHE A 167 -19.81 5.08 -4.89
N ARG A 168 -20.04 6.02 -5.82
CA ARG A 168 -19.69 7.44 -5.62
C ARG A 168 -20.48 8.06 -4.46
N ASP A 169 -21.75 7.73 -4.33
CA ASP A 169 -22.60 8.21 -3.24
C ASP A 169 -22.17 7.62 -1.90
N GLY A 170 -21.79 6.34 -1.87
CA GLY A 170 -21.20 5.70 -0.69
C GLY A 170 -19.90 6.37 -0.26
N LEU A 171 -19.01 6.70 -1.20
CA LEU A 171 -17.78 7.44 -0.92
C LEU A 171 -18.07 8.84 -0.38
N ARG A 172 -19.04 9.54 -0.97
CA ARG A 172 -19.48 10.86 -0.49
C ARG A 172 -19.93 10.79 0.95
N GLN A 173 -20.88 9.91 1.26
CA GLN A 173 -21.42 9.76 2.61
C GLN A 173 -20.33 9.43 3.62
N ARG A 174 -19.41 8.54 3.24
CA ARG A 174 -18.25 8.19 4.07
C ARG A 174 -17.35 9.39 4.34
N PHE A 175 -16.92 10.11 3.30
CA PHE A 175 -16.03 11.26 3.46
C PHE A 175 -16.69 12.40 4.24
N GLU A 176 -17.99 12.66 4.03
CA GLU A 176 -18.74 13.63 4.83
C GLU A 176 -18.78 13.24 6.30
N SER A 177 -19.07 11.97 6.61
CA SER A 177 -19.10 11.46 7.97
C SER A 177 -17.73 11.56 8.64
N GLU A 178 -16.66 11.11 7.96
CA GLU A 178 -15.30 11.17 8.47
C GLU A 178 -14.83 12.62 8.69
N LEU A 179 -15.13 13.55 7.75
CA LEU A 179 -14.83 14.97 7.93
C LEU A 179 -15.57 15.59 9.12
N ARG A 180 -16.81 15.19 9.40
CA ARG A 180 -17.55 15.65 10.58
C ARG A 180 -16.88 15.19 11.88
N LEU A 181 -16.42 13.94 11.92
CA LEU A 181 -15.71 13.39 13.09
C LEU A 181 -14.41 14.14 13.37
N LEU A 182 -13.72 14.60 12.33
CA LEU A 182 -12.45 15.32 12.45
C LEU A 182 -12.57 16.71 13.09
N PHE A 183 -13.77 17.26 13.31
CA PHE A 183 -13.94 18.48 14.13
C PHE A 183 -13.60 18.27 15.60
N SER A 184 -13.42 17.02 16.04
CA SER A 184 -12.83 16.71 17.34
C SER A 184 -11.32 17.02 17.43
N LEU A 185 -10.65 17.24 16.30
CA LEU A 185 -9.26 17.74 16.28
C LEU A 185 -9.19 19.19 16.82
N PRO A 186 -8.00 19.64 17.27
CA PRO A 186 -7.79 21.01 17.71
C PRO A 186 -8.31 22.08 16.73
N GLU A 187 -8.84 23.19 17.25
CA GLU A 187 -9.51 24.24 16.46
C GLU A 187 -8.67 24.79 15.29
N ARG A 188 -7.33 24.75 15.42
CA ARG A 188 -6.39 25.15 14.36
C ARG A 188 -6.58 24.39 13.03
N PHE A 189 -7.15 23.17 13.06
CA PHE A 189 -7.44 22.39 11.85
C PHE A 189 -8.84 22.65 11.27
N HIS A 190 -9.75 23.25 12.03
CA HIS A 190 -11.16 23.44 11.61
C HIS A 190 -11.31 24.26 10.32
N PRO A 191 -10.52 25.32 10.05
CA PRO A 191 -10.60 26.04 8.79
C PRO A 191 -10.35 25.14 7.57
N ILE A 192 -9.36 24.24 7.68
CA ILE A 192 -9.02 23.28 6.61
C ILE A 192 -10.14 22.26 6.43
N ILE A 193 -10.69 21.73 7.53
CA ILE A 193 -11.80 20.78 7.49
C ILE A 193 -13.04 21.41 6.81
N ARG A 194 -13.39 22.66 7.15
CA ARG A 194 -14.49 23.39 6.50
C ARG A 194 -14.24 23.62 5.00
N SER A 195 -13.01 23.99 4.64
CA SER A 195 -12.63 24.16 3.23
C SER A 195 -12.77 22.86 2.43
N LEU A 196 -12.38 21.72 3.02
CA LEU A 196 -12.55 20.41 2.39
C LEU A 196 -14.02 20.00 2.25
N GLN A 197 -14.87 20.31 3.23
CA GLN A 197 -16.31 20.07 3.11
C GLN A 197 -16.90 20.80 1.90
N GLY A 198 -16.49 22.06 1.66
CA GLY A 198 -16.89 22.81 0.47
C GLY A 198 -16.33 22.25 -0.84
N SER A 199 -15.12 21.68 -0.80
CA SER A 199 -14.43 21.13 -1.98
C SER A 199 -14.84 19.70 -2.32
N LEU A 200 -15.58 19.03 -1.43
CA LEU A 200 -15.90 17.60 -1.57
C LEU A 200 -16.63 17.25 -2.88
N PRO A 201 -17.61 18.03 -3.38
CA PRO A 201 -18.22 17.76 -4.68
C PRO A 201 -17.22 17.74 -5.85
N ALA A 202 -16.24 18.66 -5.84
CA ALA A 202 -15.19 18.73 -6.85
C ALA A 202 -14.17 17.59 -6.70
N ILE A 203 -13.81 17.21 -5.46
CA ILE A 203 -12.95 16.05 -5.21
C ILE A 203 -13.61 14.77 -5.76
N LEU A 204 -14.92 14.62 -5.57
CA LEU A 204 -15.68 13.46 -6.04
C LEU A 204 -16.00 13.50 -7.54
N SER A 205 -15.79 14.62 -8.22
CA SER A 205 -15.88 14.70 -9.68
C SER A 205 -14.56 14.34 -10.37
N LEU A 206 -13.45 14.24 -9.62
CA LEU A 206 -12.19 13.75 -10.16
C LEU A 206 -12.35 12.34 -10.78
N PRO A 207 -11.49 11.97 -11.75
CA PRO A 207 -11.51 10.64 -12.31
C PRO A 207 -11.24 9.58 -11.24
N MET A 208 -12.03 8.51 -11.25
CA MET A 208 -11.83 7.37 -10.36
C MET A 208 -10.76 6.50 -10.96
N VAL A 209 -9.66 6.27 -10.24
CA VAL A 209 -8.46 5.64 -10.80
C VAL A 209 -8.01 4.47 -9.94
N LEU A 210 -7.27 3.54 -10.52
CA LEU A 210 -6.63 2.48 -9.76
C LEU A 210 -5.57 3.07 -8.82
N VAL A 211 -5.66 2.71 -7.53
CA VAL A 211 -4.69 3.09 -6.50
C VAL A 211 -4.16 1.85 -5.79
N HIS A 212 -2.86 1.86 -5.43
CA HIS A 212 -2.20 0.73 -4.74
C HIS A 212 -2.67 0.56 -3.28
N LYS A 213 -3.15 1.64 -2.64
CA LYS A 213 -3.62 1.72 -1.23
C LYS A 213 -2.58 1.45 -0.14
N ASP A 214 -1.48 0.75 -0.45
CA ASP A 214 -0.36 0.51 0.46
C ASP A 214 1.00 0.81 -0.22
N PHE A 215 1.15 2.01 -0.79
CA PHE A 215 2.34 2.36 -1.58
C PHE A 215 3.47 2.85 -0.65
N GLY A 216 4.18 1.91 -0.01
CA GLY A 216 5.26 2.16 0.94
C GLY A 216 6.63 1.66 0.48
N VAL A 217 7.69 1.99 1.23
CA VAL A 217 9.10 1.65 0.89
C VAL A 217 9.36 0.14 0.75
N CYS A 218 8.57 -0.71 1.41
CA CYS A 218 8.66 -2.17 1.28
C CYS A 218 7.95 -2.69 0.02
N ASN A 219 7.03 -1.91 -0.56
CA ASN A 219 6.21 -2.29 -1.71
C ASN A 219 6.66 -1.60 -3.01
N ILE A 220 7.66 -0.71 -2.94
CA ILE A 220 8.29 -0.09 -4.09
C ILE A 220 9.50 -0.94 -4.46
N LEU A 221 9.45 -1.60 -5.61
CA LEU A 221 10.57 -2.37 -6.14
C LEU A 221 11.40 -1.50 -7.09
N VAL A 222 12.70 -1.40 -6.83
CA VAL A 222 13.66 -0.64 -7.64
C VAL A 222 14.70 -1.58 -8.24
N ASP A 223 15.20 -1.23 -9.42
CA ASP A 223 16.36 -1.88 -10.00
C ASP A 223 17.61 -1.58 -9.14
N ASP A 224 18.36 -2.62 -8.79
CA ASP A 224 19.48 -2.53 -7.85
C ASP A 224 20.67 -1.75 -8.41
N ALA A 225 20.83 -1.69 -9.74
CA ALA A 225 21.93 -0.96 -10.37
C ALA A 225 21.60 0.53 -10.62
N THR A 226 20.34 0.84 -10.88
CA THR A 226 19.92 2.16 -11.39
C THR A 226 19.00 2.93 -10.45
N PHE A 227 18.45 2.27 -9.42
CA PHE A 227 17.44 2.80 -8.51
C PHE A 227 16.19 3.37 -9.22
N ASN A 228 15.96 2.90 -10.45
CA ASN A 228 14.83 3.26 -11.29
C ASN A 228 13.71 2.22 -11.10
N LEU A 229 12.45 2.61 -11.34
CA LEU A 229 11.37 1.60 -11.42
C LEU A 229 11.42 0.83 -12.77
N GLY A 230 11.91 1.46 -13.84
CA GLY A 230 12.14 1.00 -15.22
C GLY A 230 12.11 2.19 -16.20
N THR A 231 13.06 2.32 -17.14
CA THR A 231 13.22 3.52 -18.01
C THR A 231 11.98 3.82 -18.86
N PHE A 232 11.29 4.92 -18.56
CA PHE A 232 10.24 5.44 -19.45
C PHE A 232 10.20 6.97 -19.46
N ARG A 233 10.15 7.58 -20.65
CA ARG A 233 10.17 9.04 -20.87
C ARG A 233 8.78 9.50 -21.33
N ASN A 234 8.36 10.65 -20.79
CA ASN A 234 7.20 11.47 -21.19
C ASN A 234 5.79 10.92 -20.91
N GLU A 235 5.35 10.95 -19.65
CA GLU A 235 3.92 10.88 -19.32
C GLU A 235 3.58 11.76 -18.12
N VAL A 236 3.21 13.01 -18.41
CA VAL A 236 2.12 13.79 -17.78
C VAL A 236 1.72 14.83 -18.84
N GLY A 237 0.45 14.85 -19.27
CA GLY A 237 -0.11 15.87 -20.17
C GLY A 237 -0.58 17.12 -19.41
N GLY A 238 -0.76 18.25 -20.10
CA GLY A 238 -1.10 19.55 -19.51
C GLY A 238 -2.44 19.61 -18.77
N LEU A 239 -2.42 19.33 -17.46
CA LEU A 239 -3.55 19.51 -16.55
C LEU A 239 -3.89 21.00 -16.40
N SER A 240 -5.18 21.33 -16.27
CA SER A 240 -5.61 22.71 -15.97
C SER A 240 -5.28 23.09 -14.53
N ASP A 241 -5.12 24.39 -14.27
CA ASP A 241 -4.87 24.91 -12.92
C ASP A 241 -5.97 24.49 -11.93
N GLU A 242 -7.24 24.47 -12.35
CA GLU A 242 -8.37 23.99 -11.54
C GLU A 242 -8.26 22.51 -11.17
N THR A 243 -7.81 21.67 -12.10
CA THR A 243 -7.57 20.24 -11.83
C THR A 243 -6.45 20.08 -10.82
N VAL A 244 -5.37 20.86 -10.96
CA VAL A 244 -4.23 20.84 -10.04
C VAL A 244 -4.66 21.24 -8.62
N GLU A 245 -5.46 22.30 -8.47
CA GLU A 245 -6.00 22.70 -7.17
C GLU A 245 -6.91 21.64 -6.55
N THR A 246 -7.73 20.96 -7.36
CA THR A 246 -8.60 19.88 -6.89
C THR A 246 -7.78 18.65 -6.44
N ILE A 247 -6.71 18.30 -7.15
CA ILE A 247 -5.77 17.24 -6.75
C ILE A 247 -5.08 17.59 -5.43
N LYS A 248 -4.66 18.83 -5.24
CA LYS A 248 -4.05 19.30 -3.99
C LYS A 248 -5.04 19.17 -2.82
N ALA A 249 -6.30 19.55 -3.03
CA ALA A 249 -7.36 19.37 -2.03
C ALA A 249 -7.59 17.88 -1.71
N ALA A 250 -7.61 17.02 -2.74
CA ALA A 250 -7.73 15.56 -2.55
C ALA A 250 -6.55 14.97 -1.76
N ARG A 251 -5.31 15.46 -1.98
CA ARG A 251 -4.12 15.08 -1.21
C ARG A 251 -4.26 15.48 0.26
N VAL A 252 -4.73 16.70 0.54
CA VAL A 252 -4.97 17.18 1.91
C VAL A 252 -6.06 16.38 2.60
N LEU A 253 -7.15 16.05 1.90
CA LEU A 253 -8.19 15.13 2.39
C LEU A 253 -7.59 13.76 2.74
N GLY A 254 -6.84 13.14 1.81
CA GLY A 254 -6.20 11.85 2.04
C GLY A 254 -5.29 11.84 3.27
N GLN A 255 -4.51 12.92 3.46
CA GLN A 255 -3.65 13.07 4.64
C GLN A 255 -4.45 13.15 5.94
N LEU A 256 -5.54 13.92 5.97
CA LEU A 256 -6.42 14.02 7.13
C LEU A 256 -7.12 12.70 7.43
N LEU A 257 -7.58 11.96 6.42
CA LEU A 257 -8.21 10.66 6.64
C LEU A 257 -7.21 9.59 7.12
N SER A 258 -5.95 9.68 6.66
CA SER A 258 -4.88 8.76 7.05
C SER A 258 -4.33 9.02 8.46
N ARG A 259 -4.10 10.29 8.82
CA ARG A 259 -3.41 10.68 10.06
C ARG A 259 -4.32 11.31 11.11
N GLY A 260 -5.49 11.81 10.74
CA GLY A 260 -6.47 12.37 11.67
C GLY A 260 -7.22 11.31 12.47
N PHE A 261 -7.00 10.02 12.18
CA PHE A 261 -7.60 8.89 12.87
C PHE A 261 -6.52 7.97 13.45
N ALA A 262 -6.86 7.27 14.53
CA ALA A 262 -6.06 6.15 15.02
C ALA A 262 -5.95 5.05 13.95
N CYS A 263 -4.89 4.25 14.04
CA CYS A 263 -4.44 3.31 13.01
C CYS A 263 -5.58 2.56 12.31
N ARG A 264 -5.61 2.62 10.96
CA ARG A 264 -6.55 1.88 10.12
C ARG A 264 -5.91 0.56 9.69
N LEU A 265 -5.69 -0.33 10.64
CA LEU A 265 -5.36 -1.72 10.32
C LEU A 265 -6.66 -2.49 10.16
N ALA A 266 -6.64 -3.49 9.28
CA ALA A 266 -7.69 -4.46 9.31
C ALA A 266 -7.63 -5.22 10.66
N ASP A 267 -8.79 -5.65 11.17
CA ASP A 267 -9.00 -6.23 12.51
C ASP A 267 -9.01 -5.24 13.69
N MET A 268 -8.90 -3.94 13.45
CA MET A 268 -9.04 -2.91 14.49
C MET A 268 -10.47 -2.33 14.53
N PRO A 269 -10.92 -1.83 15.71
CA PRO A 269 -12.18 -1.09 15.82
C PRO A 269 -12.25 0.07 14.82
N PRO A 270 -13.48 0.56 14.49
CA PRO A 270 -13.65 1.70 13.61
C PRO A 270 -12.72 2.84 14.00
N ALA A 271 -12.00 3.38 13.02
CA ALA A 271 -10.98 4.37 13.25
C ALA A 271 -11.59 5.59 13.96
N VAL A 272 -11.13 5.86 15.18
CA VAL A 272 -11.55 7.03 15.96
C VAL A 272 -10.60 8.19 15.69
N PRO A 273 -11.07 9.45 15.74
CA PRO A 273 -10.17 10.60 15.62
C PRO A 273 -9.04 10.52 16.65
N ILE A 274 -7.84 10.94 16.24
CA ILE A 274 -6.69 10.99 17.15
C ILE A 274 -6.94 11.96 18.30
N LYS A 275 -6.37 11.66 19.46
CA LYS A 275 -6.39 12.53 20.65
C LYS A 275 -4.97 13.02 20.95
N ASP A 276 -4.82 13.97 21.87
CA ASP A 276 -3.51 14.35 22.38
C ASP A 276 -3.00 13.33 23.41
N ASP A 277 -2.77 12.11 22.92
CA ASP A 277 -2.15 11.00 23.64
C ASP A 277 -0.86 10.57 22.94
N GLU A 278 -0.13 9.60 23.51
CA GLU A 278 1.17 9.17 23.00
C GLU A 278 1.12 8.70 21.53
N SER A 279 0.05 8.02 21.14
CA SER A 279 -0.16 7.52 19.77
C SER A 279 -0.56 8.66 18.82
N GLY A 280 -1.43 9.57 19.26
CA GLY A 280 -1.93 10.68 18.47
C GLY A 280 -0.92 11.81 18.29
N ARG A 281 0.00 12.05 19.24
CA ARG A 281 1.02 13.11 19.15
C ARG A 281 1.92 12.98 17.92
N TYR A 282 2.32 11.75 17.57
CA TYR A 282 3.13 11.53 16.38
C TYR A 282 2.38 11.89 15.11
N ASN A 283 1.09 11.53 15.02
CA ASN A 283 0.24 11.91 13.90
C ASN A 283 -0.05 13.43 13.87
N MET A 284 -0.22 14.07 15.03
CA MET A 284 -0.37 15.53 15.13
C MET A 284 0.84 16.27 14.57
N LEU A 285 2.08 15.78 14.83
CA LEU A 285 3.30 16.35 14.25
C LEU A 285 3.27 16.34 12.72
N TYR A 286 2.80 15.25 12.10
CA TYR A 286 2.62 15.21 10.64
C TYR A 286 1.53 16.16 10.15
N LEU A 287 0.39 16.26 10.86
CA LEU A 287 -0.67 17.18 10.48
C LEU A 287 -0.23 18.64 10.59
N ASP A 288 0.46 19.01 11.67
CA ASP A 288 1.01 20.37 11.84
C ASP A 288 2.04 20.68 10.75
N GLY A 289 2.98 19.76 10.48
CA GLY A 289 4.00 19.93 9.46
C GLY A 289 3.45 20.00 8.04
N LEU A 290 2.54 19.12 7.67
CA LEU A 290 2.08 18.97 6.29
C LEU A 290 0.85 19.81 5.95
N LEU A 291 0.11 20.32 6.93
CA LEU A 291 -1.11 21.11 6.70
C LEU A 291 -1.00 22.57 7.15
N LEU A 292 -0.21 22.86 8.19
CA LEU A 292 -0.16 24.21 8.78
C LEU A 292 1.17 24.92 8.55
N ASN A 293 2.30 24.24 8.71
CA ASN A 293 3.62 24.86 8.62
C ASN A 293 3.86 25.44 7.22
N PRO A 294 4.07 26.76 7.06
CA PRO A 294 4.22 27.39 5.75
C PRO A 294 5.37 26.83 4.89
N ALA A 295 6.44 26.32 5.53
CA ALA A 295 7.61 25.81 4.82
C ALA A 295 7.40 24.40 4.22
N THR A 296 6.47 23.63 4.79
CA THR A 296 6.31 22.20 4.48
C THR A 296 4.89 21.81 4.14
N ARG A 297 3.92 22.73 4.31
CA ARG A 297 2.52 22.45 4.02
C ARG A 297 2.35 22.09 2.55
N PHE A 298 1.40 21.20 2.30
CA PHE A 298 0.93 20.91 0.96
C PHE A 298 0.40 22.18 0.30
N THR A 299 1.16 22.69 -0.67
CA THR A 299 0.75 23.77 -1.58
C THR A 299 0.09 23.23 -2.82
#